data_AF-A0A4D4MYJ3-F1
#
_entry.id   AF-A0A4D4MYJ3-F1
#
_cell.length_a   1.000
_cell.length_b   1.000
_cell.length_c   1.000
_cell.angle_alpha   90.00
_cell.angle_beta   90.00
_cell.angle_gamma   90.00
#
_symmetry.space_group_name_H-M   'P 1'
#
loop_
_entity.id
_entity.type
_entity.pdbx_description
1 polymer ?
#
loop_
_entity_poly.entity_id
_entity_poly.type
_entity_poly.pdbx_seq_one_letter_code
_entity_poly.pdbx_strand_id
1 'polypeptide(L)' 'MLARADTVYYLVDGKVAARGSHRELLGGEPGYRALVARDADAEEALR' A
#
# COMPACT_ATOMS: atom_id res chain seq x y z
N MET A 1 -1.22 1.44 -9.69
CA MET A 1 -0.98 0.12 -10.33
C MET A 1 0.02 -0.71 -9.49
N LEU A 2 -0.33 -1.07 -8.24
CA LEU A 2 0.51 -1.88 -7.35
C LEU A 2 0.14 -3.37 -7.38
N ALA A 3 -1.09 -3.69 -7.78
CA ALA A 3 -1.58 -5.06 -7.87
C ALA A 3 -0.84 -5.93 -8.92
N ARG A 4 -0.02 -5.32 -9.80
CA ARG A 4 0.79 -6.05 -10.79
C ARG A 4 2.26 -6.21 -10.37
N ALA A 5 2.67 -5.58 -9.26
CA ALA A 5 4.02 -5.72 -8.78
C ALA A 5 4.18 -7.09 -8.09
N ASP A 6 5.24 -7.82 -8.44
CA ASP A 6 5.58 -9.07 -7.76
C ASP A 6 5.98 -8.85 -6.30
N THR A 7 6.56 -7.69 -5.99
CA THR A 7 6.94 -7.32 -4.63
C THR A 7 6.73 -5.83 -4.41
N VAL A 8 6.12 -5.50 -3.27
CA VAL A 8 5.91 -4.15 -2.76
C VAL A 8 6.68 -4.01 -1.46
N TYR A 9 7.36 -2.87 -1.30
CA TYR A 9 8.01 -2.48 -0.06
C TYR A 9 7.20 -1.35 0.59
N TYR A 10 6.69 -1.61 1.78
CA TYR A 10 5.98 -0.61 2.57
C TYR A 10 6.97 0.09 3.51
N LEU A 11 7.10 1.41 3.36
CA LEU A 11 8.01 2.23 4.15
C LEU A 11 7.27 3.03 5.22
N VAL A 12 7.84 3.05 6.43
CA VAL A 12 7.45 3.93 7.53
C VAL A 12 8.71 4.60 8.04
N ASP A 13 8.70 5.93 8.13
CA ASP A 13 9.84 6.73 8.59
C ASP A 13 11.15 6.41 7.83
N GLY A 14 11.04 6.22 6.52
CA GLY A 14 12.16 5.90 5.64
C GLY A 14 12.72 4.48 5.80
N LYS A 15 12.06 3.60 6.55
CA LYS A 15 12.49 2.21 6.78
C LYS A 15 11.45 1.22 6.27
N VAL A 16 11.91 0.05 5.83
CA VAL A 16 11.02 -1.04 5.41
C VAL A 16 10.32 -1.61 6.64
N ALA A 17 9.01 -1.40 6.71
CA ALA A 17 8.15 -1.97 7.76
C ALA A 17 7.66 -3.37 7.36
N ALA A 18 7.31 -3.57 6.09
CA ALA A 18 6.88 -4.84 5.54
C ALA A 18 7.19 -4.97 4.04
N ARG A 19 7.23 -6.20 3.54
CA ARG A 19 7.35 -6.51 2.11
C ARG A 19 6.51 -7.73 1.74
N GLY A 20 6.01 -7.75 0.51
CA GLY A 20 5.21 -8.85 -0.03
C GLY A 20 4.45 -8.42 -1.26
N SER A 21 3.55 -9.26 -1.77
CA SER A 21 2.61 -8.83 -2.81
C SER A 21 1.63 -7.79 -2.24
N HIS A 22 1.01 -7.03 -3.14
CA HIS A 22 0.00 -6.05 -2.76
C HIS A 22 -1.16 -6.68 -1.96
N ARG A 23 -1.61 -7.88 -2.34
CA ARG A 23 -2.73 -8.57 -1.67
C ARG A 23 -2.36 -9.03 -0.26
N GLU A 24 -1.14 -9.56 -0.08
CA GLU A 24 -0.66 -9.98 1.23
C GLU A 24 -0.55 -8.80 2.18
N LEU A 25 -0.02 -7.66 1.73
CA LEU A 25 0.10 -6.46 2.55
C LEU A 25 -1.28 -5.87 2.90
N LEU A 26 -2.27 -5.89 2.00
CA LEU A 26 -3.63 -5.43 2.33
C LEU A 26 -4.29 -6.29 3.42
N GLY A 27 -4.03 -7.59 3.42
CA GLY A 27 -4.59 -8.55 4.38
C GLY A 27 -3.85 -8.57 5.72
N GLY A 28 -2.52 -8.43 5.70
CA GLY A 28 -1.68 -8.57 6.89
C GLY A 28 -1.30 -7.25 7.57
N GLU A 29 -1.18 -6.16 6.81
CA GLU A 29 -0.60 -4.91 7.32
C GLU A 29 -1.65 -3.79 7.43
N PRO A 30 -2.16 -3.49 8.65
CA PRO A 30 -3.17 -2.45 8.84
C PRO A 30 -2.68 -1.06 8.42
N GLY A 31 -1.40 -0.74 8.66
CA GLY A 31 -0.80 0.53 8.24
C GLY A 31 -0.76 0.69 6.71
N TYR A 32 -0.40 -0.37 5.99
CA TYR A 32 -0.40 -0.36 4.53
C TYR A 32 -1.82 -0.17 3.96
N ARG A 33 -2.80 -0.87 4.53
CA ARG A 33 -4.20 -0.73 4.11
C ARG A 33 -4.74 0.69 4.34
N ALA A 34 -4.43 1.31 5.48
CA ALA A 34 -4.82 2.69 5.75
C ALA A 34 -4.16 3.69 4.79
N LEU A 35 -2.87 3.48 4.47
CA LEU A 35 -2.14 4.30 3.50
C LEU A 35 -2.78 4.24 2.11
N VAL A 36 -3.04 3.03 1.60
CA VAL A 36 -3.64 2.82 0.26
C VAL A 36 -5.06 3.40 0.18
N ALA A 37 -5.85 3.24 1.24
CA ALA A 37 -7.22 3.76 1.28
C ALA A 37 -7.27 5.30 1.13
N ARG A 38 -6.30 6.01 1.74
CA ARG A 38 -6.20 7.47 1.61
C ARG A 38 -5.85 7.92 0.19
N ASP A 39 -4.99 7.17 -0.51
CA ASP A 39 -4.57 7.50 -1.87
C ASP A 39 -5.71 7.30 -2.88
N ALA A 40 -6.51 6.25 -2.72
CA ALA A 40 -7.67 5.99 -3.57
C ALA A 40 -8.72 7.11 -3.51
N ASP A 41 -8.96 7.68 -2.33
CA ASP A 41 -9.86 8.82 -2.12
C ASP A 41 -9.34 10.09 -2.84
N ALA A 42 -8.02 10.31 -2.81
CA ALA A 42 -7.39 11.42 -3.52
C ALA A 42 -7.41 11.26 -5.05
N GLU A 43 -7.23 10.03 -5.56
CA GLU A 43 -7.37 9.72 -6.99
C GLU A 43 -8.82 9.91 -7.48
N GLU A 44 -9.81 9.59 -6.66
CA GLU A 44 -11.23 9.80 -6.96
C GLU A 44 -11.63 11.29 -6.94
N ALA A 45 -11.11 12.07 -5.99
CA ALA A 45 -11.35 13.51 -5.92
C ALA A 45 -10.73 14.32 -7.07
N LEU A 46 -9.72 13.78 -7.75
CA LEU A 46 -9.08 14.39 -8.93
C LEU A 46 -9.83 14.06 -10.25
N ARG A 47 -10.79 13.13 -10.22
CA ARG A 47 -11.48 12.60 -11.41
C ARG A 47 -12.75 13.37 -11.75
#